data_AF-A0A1I3CYZ2-F1
#
_entry.id   AF-A0A1I3CYZ2-F1
#
_cell.length_a   1.000
_cell.length_b   1.000
_cell.length_c   1.000
_cell.angle_alpha   90.00
_cell.angle_beta   90.00
_cell.angle_gamma   90.00
#
_symmetry.space_group_name_H-M   'P 1'
#
loop_
_entity.id
_entity.type
_entity.pdbx_description
1 polymer ?
#
loop_
_entity_poly.entity_id
_entity_poly.type
_entity_poly.pdbx_seq_one_letter_code
_entity_poly.pdbx_strand_id
1 'polypeptide(L)'
;MTFATHRFLFVRCAALACGWLLLAGLVRGEEPAAAIVLEPGDNPPPFVQLAPNEAPVVWDAQRVGEFKLVDQLDQPVTRESLLGQPWVANFVFARCSFQCPATCRKIMDLNNEVADVPVRFVTITVDPAHDTVPIMREFADIWKAKPDRWLFCTGEPKQVWDLIRKGFKVAAWENAGTARMPGMEFAHSNHLIHVSKDGEILGRYDSAVDSELVTLKRVLKGQITTPLKFQPATLDALAQFKARQAEAAIPADPLDKLPGWAKRLPATNAALNSLATLLLLAGFFAIKAGAVGLHKRMMLTAFFVSIIFLVCYLTYHYALHEYAGIRGKPFPGTGTLKTVYYTILISHVILAATVPVLAIITIRNGLRAYPEGLAPQQLAELVAERKTHHRWAKVTFPIWLYVSVTGVIIYWMLYHL
;
A
#
# COMPACT_ATOMS: atom_id res chain seq x y z
N MET A 1 54.94 -0.99 15.31
CA MET A 1 54.57 -1.85 16.45
C MET A 1 54.01 -0.94 17.54
N THR A 2 52.76 -0.96 17.98
CA THR A 2 51.60 -1.80 17.67
C THR A 2 50.39 -1.06 18.24
N PHE A 3 49.41 -0.77 17.40
CA PHE A 3 48.03 -0.48 17.79
C PHE A 3 47.45 -1.73 18.45
N ALA A 4 46.95 -1.65 19.69
CA ALA A 4 45.84 -2.46 20.21
C ALA A 4 45.81 -2.41 21.74
N THR A 5 45.02 -1.51 22.32
CA THR A 5 44.23 -1.74 23.54
C THR A 5 43.47 -0.47 23.87
N HIS A 6 42.15 -0.52 23.76
CA HIS A 6 41.11 0.29 24.44
C HIS A 6 39.80 0.29 23.63
N ARG A 7 39.45 -0.87 23.06
CA ARG A 7 38.19 -1.10 22.33
C ARG A 7 37.19 -1.98 23.10
N PHE A 8 37.42 -2.23 24.40
CA PHE A 8 36.71 -3.28 25.16
C PHE A 8 35.90 -2.83 26.38
N LEU A 9 35.77 -1.52 26.66
CA LEU A 9 34.95 -1.08 27.81
C LEU A 9 33.55 -0.54 27.47
N PHE A 10 33.18 -0.38 26.19
CA PHE A 10 31.91 0.25 25.80
C PHE A 10 30.75 -0.74 25.51
N VAL A 11 31.02 -2.05 25.52
CA VAL A 11 30.02 -3.09 25.13
C VAL A 11 29.33 -3.75 26.33
N ARG A 12 29.79 -3.53 27.57
CA ARG A 12 29.26 -4.25 28.74
C ARG A 12 28.21 -3.53 29.60
N CYS A 13 27.93 -2.24 29.36
CA CYS A 13 26.86 -1.54 30.10
C CYS A 13 25.49 -1.53 29.40
N ALA A 14 25.40 -1.95 28.13
CA ALA A 14 24.13 -2.04 27.40
C ALA A 14 23.37 -3.36 27.63
N ALA A 15 23.99 -4.35 28.28
CA ALA A 15 23.43 -5.70 28.42
C ALA A 15 22.63 -5.95 29.71
N LEU A 16 22.56 -4.99 30.64
CA LEU A 16 21.92 -5.20 31.95
C LEU A 16 20.59 -4.45 32.16
N ALA A 17 20.10 -3.70 31.17
CA ALA A 17 18.81 -3.02 31.24
C ALA A 17 17.69 -3.68 30.41
N CYS A 18 18.00 -4.68 29.57
CA CYS A 18 16.99 -5.41 28.78
C CYS A 18 16.55 -6.75 29.42
N GLY A 19 17.21 -7.21 30.49
CA GLY A 19 17.00 -8.55 31.05
C GLY A 19 15.81 -8.72 32.00
N TRP A 20 15.09 -7.65 32.35
CA TRP A 20 14.02 -7.71 33.38
C TRP A 20 12.60 -7.42 32.88
N LEU A 21 12.43 -7.01 31.62
CA LEU A 21 11.11 -6.78 31.01
C LEU A 21 10.61 -7.98 30.17
N LEU A 22 11.36 -9.08 30.11
CA LEU A 22 11.04 -10.28 29.34
C LEU A 22 10.44 -11.44 30.17
N LEU A 23 10.11 -11.22 31.45
CA LEU A 23 9.63 -12.30 32.34
C LEU A 23 8.27 -12.04 33.04
N ALA A 24 7.51 -11.00 32.67
CA ALA A 24 6.21 -10.72 33.29
C ALA A 24 5.14 -10.20 32.31
N GLY A 25 5.18 -10.63 31.06
CA GLY A 25 4.17 -10.32 30.03
C GLY A 25 3.50 -11.59 29.54
N LEU A 26 2.61 -12.16 30.35
CA LEU A 26 1.59 -13.13 29.94
C LEU A 26 0.65 -12.46 28.92
N VAL A 27 1.07 -12.40 27.65
CA VAL A 27 0.16 -12.23 26.52
C VAL A 27 -0.12 -13.62 26.01
N ARG A 28 -1.36 -14.09 26.21
CA ARG A 28 -1.90 -15.25 25.51
C ARG A 28 -1.64 -15.02 24.03
N GLY A 29 -0.80 -15.86 23.43
CA GLY A 29 -0.60 -15.86 21.99
C GLY A 29 -1.97 -16.08 21.35
N GLU A 30 -2.43 -15.11 20.56
CA GLU A 30 -3.33 -15.44 19.47
C GLU A 30 -2.55 -16.38 18.55
N GLU A 31 -3.06 -17.60 18.42
CA GLU A 31 -2.53 -18.57 17.46
C GLU A 31 -2.52 -17.93 16.07
N PRO A 32 -1.39 -17.95 15.34
CA PRO A 32 -1.42 -17.61 13.93
C PRO A 32 -2.38 -18.59 13.25
N ALA A 33 -3.31 -18.06 12.44
CA ALA A 33 -4.24 -18.88 11.67
C ALA A 33 -3.47 -20.03 11.02
N ALA A 34 -3.85 -21.26 11.38
CA ALA A 34 -3.11 -22.47 11.07
C ALA A 34 -2.76 -22.51 9.57
N ALA A 35 -1.47 -22.70 9.29
CA ALA A 35 -1.01 -23.02 7.95
C ALA A 35 -1.76 -24.27 7.49
N ILE A 36 -2.33 -24.22 6.28
CA ILE A 36 -3.05 -25.34 5.66
C ILE A 36 -2.06 -26.50 5.57
N VAL A 37 -2.29 -27.56 6.35
CA VAL A 37 -1.57 -28.83 6.26
C VAL A 37 -2.27 -29.64 5.17
N LEU A 38 -1.58 -29.88 4.05
CA LEU A 38 -2.05 -30.77 2.99
C LEU A 38 -1.68 -32.21 3.37
N GLU A 39 -2.64 -33.13 3.40
CA GLU A 39 -2.37 -34.56 3.63
C GLU A 39 -2.06 -35.29 2.30
N PRO A 40 -1.32 -36.41 2.33
CA PRO A 40 -1.04 -37.21 1.13
C PRO A 40 -2.35 -37.74 0.52
N GLY A 41 -2.84 -37.10 -0.55
CA GLY A 41 -4.13 -37.38 -1.19
C GLY A 41 -4.93 -36.13 -1.53
N ASP A 42 -4.58 -34.98 -0.97
CA ASP A 42 -5.13 -33.69 -1.37
C ASP A 42 -4.54 -33.27 -2.72
N ASN A 43 -5.37 -33.26 -3.77
CA ASN A 43 -4.98 -32.61 -5.02
C ASN A 43 -5.07 -31.09 -4.82
N PRO A 44 -3.96 -30.34 -4.90
CA PRO A 44 -4.04 -28.89 -4.88
C PRO A 44 -4.89 -28.39 -6.07
N PRO A 45 -5.69 -27.32 -5.90
CA PRO A 45 -6.40 -26.74 -7.02
C PRO A 45 -5.40 -26.37 -8.11
N PRO A 46 -5.69 -26.65 -9.39
CA PRO A 46 -4.83 -26.20 -10.45
C PRO A 46 -4.84 -24.67 -10.45
N PHE A 47 -3.68 -24.11 -10.13
CA PHE A 47 -3.27 -22.70 -10.19
C PHE A 47 -3.52 -21.84 -8.92
N VAL A 48 -2.51 -21.79 -8.05
CA VAL A 48 -2.20 -20.64 -7.18
C VAL A 48 -0.82 -20.14 -7.60
N GLN A 49 -0.70 -18.86 -7.98
CA GLN A 49 0.61 -18.24 -8.11
C GLN A 49 1.09 -17.82 -6.72
N LEU A 50 2.14 -18.48 -6.25
CA LEU A 50 2.78 -18.30 -4.95
C LEU A 50 4.04 -17.43 -5.16
N ALA A 51 3.98 -16.16 -4.72
CA ALA A 51 5.10 -15.22 -4.56
C ALA A 51 5.49 -14.28 -5.74
N PRO A 52 6.15 -13.13 -5.46
CA PRO A 52 6.36 -12.01 -6.40
C PRO A 52 7.35 -12.22 -7.57
N ASN A 53 8.05 -13.36 -7.63
CA ASN A 53 9.19 -13.57 -8.56
C ASN A 53 9.03 -14.78 -9.49
N GLU A 54 7.82 -15.29 -9.71
CA GLU A 54 7.60 -16.33 -10.71
C GLU A 54 7.45 -15.73 -12.11
N ALA A 55 8.14 -16.32 -13.11
CA ALA A 55 8.13 -15.80 -14.47
C ALA A 55 6.70 -15.78 -15.06
N PRO A 56 6.27 -14.69 -15.71
CA PRO A 56 4.90 -14.57 -16.21
C PRO A 56 4.62 -15.66 -17.24
N VAL A 57 3.55 -16.41 -16.99
CA VAL A 57 3.01 -17.41 -17.91
C VAL A 57 2.63 -16.69 -19.22
N VAL A 58 3.24 -17.16 -20.30
CA VAL A 58 3.09 -16.64 -21.65
C VAL A 58 1.69 -16.97 -22.18
N TRP A 59 0.96 -15.94 -22.63
CA TRP A 59 -0.46 -15.98 -23.02
C TRP A 59 -0.61 -16.08 -24.55
N ASP A 60 -1.37 -17.06 -25.05
CA ASP A 60 -2.00 -16.94 -26.38
C ASP A 60 -3.37 -16.30 -26.21
N ALA A 61 -3.57 -15.22 -26.94
CA ALA A 61 -4.16 -13.99 -26.45
C ALA A 61 -5.42 -13.55 -27.19
N GLN A 62 -5.74 -14.19 -28.30
CA GLN A 62 -6.54 -13.49 -29.30
C GLN A 62 -7.99 -13.96 -29.38
N ARG A 63 -8.36 -15.13 -28.82
CA ARG A 63 -9.69 -15.69 -29.09
C ARG A 63 -10.28 -16.50 -27.95
N VAL A 64 -11.58 -16.32 -27.72
CA VAL A 64 -12.34 -17.20 -26.82
C VAL A 64 -12.34 -18.61 -27.44
N GLY A 65 -11.95 -19.61 -26.64
CA GLY A 65 -11.95 -21.01 -27.05
C GLY A 65 -13.36 -21.48 -27.47
N GLU A 66 -13.45 -22.64 -28.12
CA GLU A 66 -14.75 -23.22 -28.43
C GLU A 66 -15.46 -23.66 -27.14
N PHE A 67 -16.74 -23.37 -27.05
CA PHE A 67 -17.57 -23.74 -25.92
C PHE A 67 -18.99 -24.06 -26.40
N LYS A 68 -19.68 -24.86 -25.58
CA LYS A 68 -21.07 -25.21 -25.78
C LYS A 68 -21.80 -25.00 -24.46
N LEU A 69 -22.65 -23.99 -24.42
CA LEU A 69 -23.53 -23.69 -23.30
C LEU A 69 -24.99 -23.73 -23.78
N VAL A 70 -25.91 -23.56 -22.85
CA VAL A 70 -27.32 -23.29 -23.12
C VAL A 70 -27.74 -22.02 -22.40
N ASP A 71 -28.65 -21.26 -22.99
CA ASP A 71 -29.23 -20.08 -22.36
C ASP A 71 -30.43 -20.41 -21.46
N GLN A 72 -31.06 -19.37 -20.90
CA GLN A 72 -32.23 -19.48 -20.03
C GLN A 72 -33.49 -20.03 -20.73
N LEU A 73 -33.49 -20.13 -22.06
CA LEU A 73 -34.55 -20.69 -22.88
C LEU A 73 -34.18 -22.06 -23.47
N ASP A 74 -33.12 -22.68 -22.93
CA ASP A 74 -32.58 -23.97 -23.40
C ASP A 74 -32.07 -23.92 -24.86
N GLN A 75 -31.73 -22.72 -25.35
CA GLN A 75 -31.16 -22.56 -26.69
C GLN A 75 -29.64 -22.71 -26.64
N PRO A 76 -29.02 -23.37 -27.63
CA PRO A 76 -27.58 -23.55 -27.65
C PRO A 76 -26.84 -22.22 -27.83
N VAL A 77 -25.89 -21.94 -26.93
CA VAL A 77 -24.98 -20.79 -27.00
C VAL A 77 -23.57 -21.30 -27.26
N THR A 78 -23.02 -20.95 -28.41
CA THR A 78 -21.63 -21.24 -28.78
C THR A 78 -20.93 -19.95 -29.16
N ARG A 79 -19.62 -20.02 -29.38
CA ARG A 79 -18.88 -18.88 -29.91
C ARG A 79 -19.48 -18.40 -31.23
N GLU A 80 -19.81 -19.33 -32.12
CA GLU A 80 -20.36 -19.07 -33.45
C GLU A 80 -21.72 -18.37 -33.38
N SER A 81 -22.57 -18.71 -32.40
CA SER A 81 -23.87 -18.06 -32.20
C SER A 81 -23.78 -16.64 -31.61
N LEU A 82 -22.59 -16.24 -31.14
CA LEU A 82 -22.30 -14.89 -30.64
C LEU A 82 -21.54 -14.03 -31.66
N LEU A 83 -21.13 -14.58 -32.82
CA LEU A 83 -20.45 -13.81 -33.85
C LEU A 83 -21.38 -12.80 -34.54
N GLY A 84 -20.79 -11.78 -35.15
CA GLY A 84 -21.49 -10.72 -35.87
C GLY A 84 -21.90 -9.52 -35.01
N GLN A 85 -21.88 -9.64 -33.68
CA GLN A 85 -22.07 -8.53 -32.75
C GLN A 85 -21.06 -8.57 -31.61
N PRO A 86 -20.49 -7.43 -31.17
CA PRO A 86 -19.72 -7.37 -29.94
C PRO A 86 -20.56 -7.85 -28.75
N TRP A 87 -19.89 -8.39 -27.74
CA TRP A 87 -20.57 -8.83 -26.53
C TRP A 87 -19.71 -8.67 -25.28
N VAL A 88 -20.38 -8.57 -24.13
CA VAL A 88 -19.75 -8.43 -22.82
C VAL A 88 -20.09 -9.64 -21.96
N ALA A 89 -19.07 -10.38 -21.55
CA ALA A 89 -19.21 -11.53 -20.66
C ALA A 89 -19.05 -11.12 -19.19
N ASN A 90 -19.86 -11.68 -18.32
CA ASN A 90 -19.70 -11.63 -16.87
C ASN A 90 -19.98 -13.00 -16.24
N PHE A 91 -19.46 -13.20 -15.02
CA PHE A 91 -19.55 -14.48 -14.31
C PHE A 91 -20.29 -14.26 -13.00
N VAL A 92 -21.26 -15.13 -12.68
CA VAL A 92 -22.11 -15.02 -11.48
C VAL A 92 -22.50 -16.41 -10.98
N PHE A 93 -23.19 -16.52 -9.85
CA PHE A 93 -23.98 -17.70 -9.51
C PHE A 93 -25.26 -17.27 -8.79
N ALA A 94 -26.38 -17.95 -9.04
CA ALA A 94 -27.72 -17.42 -8.72
C ALA A 94 -27.94 -17.21 -7.21
N ARG A 95 -27.38 -18.10 -6.38
CA ARG A 95 -27.48 -18.05 -4.91
C ARG A 95 -26.54 -17.05 -4.22
N CYS A 96 -25.70 -16.34 -4.97
CA CYS A 96 -24.77 -15.37 -4.39
C CYS A 96 -25.50 -14.21 -3.70
N SER A 97 -25.18 -13.96 -2.44
CA SER A 97 -25.85 -12.96 -1.61
C SER A 97 -25.21 -11.56 -1.64
N PHE A 98 -24.09 -11.38 -2.37
CA PHE A 98 -23.29 -10.17 -2.29
C PHE A 98 -22.97 -9.54 -3.66
N GLN A 99 -21.96 -10.03 -4.37
CA GLN A 99 -21.41 -9.29 -5.53
C GLN A 99 -22.11 -9.54 -6.85
N CYS A 100 -22.76 -10.70 -7.00
CA CYS A 100 -23.48 -11.01 -8.23
C CYS A 100 -24.68 -10.07 -8.45
N PRO A 101 -25.56 -9.81 -7.45
CA PRO A 101 -26.65 -8.86 -7.62
C PRO A 101 -26.18 -7.44 -7.92
N ALA A 102 -25.11 -6.99 -7.24
CA ALA A 102 -24.53 -5.66 -7.49
C ALA A 102 -23.99 -5.55 -8.93
N THR A 103 -23.31 -6.59 -9.43
CA THR A 103 -22.77 -6.63 -10.80
C THR A 103 -23.89 -6.66 -11.83
N CYS A 104 -24.92 -7.49 -11.66
CA CYS A 104 -26.06 -7.54 -12.56
C CYS A 104 -26.80 -6.20 -12.61
N ARG A 105 -26.94 -5.49 -11.48
CA ARG A 105 -27.52 -4.13 -11.47
C ARG A 105 -26.72 -3.18 -12.36
N LYS A 106 -25.39 -3.17 -12.23
CA LYS A 106 -24.52 -2.33 -13.06
C LYS A 106 -24.59 -2.69 -14.55
N ILE A 107 -24.74 -3.97 -14.88
CA ILE A 107 -24.94 -4.41 -16.26
C ILE A 107 -26.31 -3.97 -16.79
N MET A 108 -27.37 -4.05 -16.00
CA MET A 108 -28.69 -3.55 -16.37
C MET A 108 -28.64 -2.05 -16.69
N ASP A 109 -28.00 -1.27 -15.84
CA ASP A 109 -27.82 0.18 -16.04
C ASP A 109 -26.99 0.45 -17.32
N LEU A 110 -25.87 -0.25 -17.50
CA LEU A 110 -25.05 -0.15 -18.71
C LEU A 110 -25.85 -0.53 -19.98
N ASN A 111 -26.59 -1.64 -19.95
CA ASN A 111 -27.40 -2.13 -21.06
C ASN A 111 -28.45 -1.10 -21.50
N ASN A 112 -29.07 -0.40 -20.54
CA ASN A 112 -29.99 0.70 -20.82
C ASN A 112 -29.28 1.90 -21.44
N GLU A 113 -28.10 2.27 -20.93
CA GLU A 113 -27.32 3.42 -21.43
C GLU A 113 -26.73 3.21 -22.83
N VAL A 114 -26.56 1.96 -23.26
CA VAL A 114 -26.07 1.57 -24.59
C VAL A 114 -27.12 0.87 -25.44
N ALA A 115 -28.42 1.10 -25.18
CA ALA A 115 -29.52 0.45 -25.90
C ALA A 115 -29.49 0.68 -27.43
N ASP A 116 -28.88 1.78 -27.87
CA ASP A 116 -28.66 2.17 -29.27
C ASP A 116 -27.49 1.44 -29.94
N VAL A 117 -26.61 0.82 -29.15
CA VAL A 117 -25.43 0.11 -29.65
C VAL A 117 -25.77 -1.37 -29.88
N PRO A 118 -25.37 -1.99 -31.00
CA PRO A 118 -25.56 -3.42 -31.23
C PRO A 118 -24.53 -4.25 -30.44
N VAL A 119 -24.79 -4.49 -29.15
CA VAL A 119 -23.94 -5.30 -28.25
C VAL A 119 -24.81 -6.32 -27.49
N ARG A 120 -24.29 -7.52 -27.24
CA ARG A 120 -24.96 -8.51 -26.37
C ARG A 120 -24.31 -8.58 -25.00
N PHE A 121 -25.07 -8.93 -23.98
CA PHE A 121 -24.56 -9.26 -22.65
C PHE A 121 -24.71 -10.76 -22.40
N VAL A 122 -23.69 -11.39 -21.84
CA VAL A 122 -23.66 -12.85 -21.62
C VAL A 122 -23.20 -13.13 -20.21
N THR A 123 -24.15 -13.51 -19.36
CA THR A 123 -23.92 -13.88 -17.97
C THR A 123 -23.76 -15.38 -17.86
N ILE A 124 -22.57 -15.85 -17.45
CA ILE A 124 -22.23 -17.27 -17.35
C ILE A 124 -22.18 -17.67 -15.88
N THR A 125 -22.88 -18.74 -15.50
CA THR A 125 -22.80 -19.22 -14.11
C THR A 125 -21.43 -19.83 -13.78
N VAL A 126 -20.93 -19.65 -12.55
CA VAL A 126 -19.80 -20.39 -11.96
C VAL A 126 -20.25 -21.64 -11.20
N ASP A 127 -21.55 -21.81 -10.97
CA ASP A 127 -22.17 -22.94 -10.26
C ASP A 127 -23.19 -23.70 -11.14
N PRO A 128 -22.77 -24.25 -12.29
CA PRO A 128 -23.68 -24.94 -13.21
C PRO A 128 -24.31 -26.21 -12.65
N ALA A 129 -23.79 -26.76 -11.55
CA ALA A 129 -24.38 -27.91 -10.86
C ALA A 129 -25.69 -27.54 -10.15
N HIS A 130 -25.79 -26.31 -9.64
CA HIS A 130 -27.00 -25.77 -9.03
C HIS A 130 -27.82 -24.95 -10.03
N ASP A 131 -27.17 -24.08 -10.79
CA ASP A 131 -27.78 -23.10 -11.68
C ASP A 131 -28.25 -23.74 -12.98
N THR A 132 -29.30 -24.55 -12.89
CA THR A 132 -29.98 -25.19 -14.03
C THR A 132 -30.73 -24.17 -14.90
N VAL A 133 -31.15 -24.56 -16.11
CA VAL A 133 -31.89 -23.68 -17.04
C VAL A 133 -33.11 -23.00 -16.38
N PRO A 134 -33.98 -23.70 -15.60
CA PRO A 134 -35.07 -23.05 -14.88
C PRO A 134 -34.59 -21.98 -13.88
N ILE A 135 -33.53 -22.25 -13.12
CA ILE A 135 -32.97 -21.29 -12.15
C ILE A 135 -32.37 -20.07 -12.86
N MET A 136 -31.66 -20.30 -13.96
CA MET A 136 -31.11 -19.19 -14.75
C MET A 136 -32.19 -18.35 -15.42
N ARG A 137 -33.35 -18.93 -15.74
CA ARG A 137 -34.53 -18.20 -16.21
C ARG A 137 -35.13 -17.33 -15.12
N GLU A 138 -35.38 -17.90 -13.94
CA GLU A 138 -35.87 -17.13 -12.79
C GLU A 138 -34.90 -15.99 -12.44
N PHE A 139 -33.60 -16.27 -12.48
CA PHE A 139 -32.58 -15.25 -12.23
C PHE A 139 -32.57 -14.16 -13.30
N ALA A 140 -32.73 -14.51 -14.59
CA ALA A 140 -32.84 -13.55 -15.68
C ALA A 140 -34.09 -12.66 -15.56
N ASP A 141 -35.21 -13.22 -15.08
CA ASP A 141 -36.48 -12.51 -14.90
C ASP A 141 -36.37 -11.40 -13.84
N ILE A 142 -35.60 -11.61 -12.77
CA ILE A 142 -35.30 -10.58 -11.75
C ILE A 142 -34.70 -9.33 -12.40
N TRP A 143 -33.84 -9.51 -13.40
CA TRP A 143 -33.14 -8.44 -14.12
C TRP A 143 -33.89 -7.95 -15.36
N LYS A 144 -35.07 -8.51 -15.65
CA LYS A 144 -35.89 -8.23 -16.85
C LYS A 144 -35.05 -8.36 -18.14
N ALA A 145 -34.16 -9.35 -18.16
CA ALA A 145 -33.23 -9.57 -19.25
C ALA A 145 -33.96 -10.06 -20.50
N LYS A 146 -33.83 -9.33 -21.61
CA LYS A 146 -34.42 -9.74 -22.89
C LYS A 146 -33.49 -10.75 -23.59
N PRO A 147 -33.97 -11.95 -23.98
CA PRO A 147 -33.12 -13.01 -24.54
C PRO A 147 -32.36 -12.63 -25.83
N ASP A 148 -32.86 -11.69 -26.62
CA ASP A 148 -32.17 -11.15 -27.79
C ASP A 148 -30.94 -10.30 -27.42
N ARG A 149 -30.96 -9.70 -26.21
CA ARG A 149 -29.97 -8.72 -25.75
C ARG A 149 -29.05 -9.23 -24.64
N TRP A 150 -29.60 -9.94 -23.66
CA TRP A 150 -28.90 -10.37 -22.45
C TRP A 150 -29.22 -11.83 -22.14
N LEU A 151 -28.21 -12.68 -22.33
CA LEU A 151 -28.27 -14.11 -22.11
C LEU A 151 -27.78 -14.47 -20.71
N PHE A 152 -28.42 -15.49 -20.13
CA PHE A 152 -28.04 -16.13 -18.87
C PHE A 152 -27.75 -17.59 -19.17
N CYS A 153 -26.48 -17.98 -19.11
CA CYS A 153 -25.99 -19.24 -19.64
C CYS A 153 -25.54 -20.19 -18.53
N THR A 154 -25.85 -21.47 -18.75
CA THR A 154 -25.38 -22.62 -17.96
C THR A 154 -24.96 -23.75 -18.89
N GLY A 155 -24.48 -24.87 -18.35
CA GLY A 155 -24.02 -26.00 -19.16
C GLY A 155 -23.38 -27.10 -18.34
N GLU A 156 -22.63 -27.97 -19.02
CA GLU A 156 -21.89 -29.02 -18.33
C GLU A 156 -20.79 -28.41 -17.45
N PRO A 157 -20.66 -28.81 -16.17
CA PRO A 157 -19.74 -28.17 -15.23
C PRO A 157 -18.30 -28.05 -15.73
N LYS A 158 -17.70 -29.13 -16.25
CA LYS A 158 -16.32 -29.07 -16.73
C LYS A 158 -16.17 -28.09 -17.90
N GLN A 159 -17.11 -28.05 -18.83
CA GLN A 159 -17.11 -27.09 -19.95
C GLN A 159 -17.21 -25.64 -19.48
N VAL A 160 -18.10 -25.35 -18.53
CA VAL A 160 -18.25 -24.01 -17.95
C VAL A 160 -16.95 -23.58 -17.27
N TRP A 161 -16.40 -24.42 -16.40
CA TRP A 161 -15.16 -24.11 -15.68
C TRP A 161 -13.95 -23.98 -16.60
N ASP A 162 -13.85 -24.81 -17.64
CA ASP A 162 -12.81 -24.70 -18.67
C ASP A 162 -12.97 -23.40 -19.47
N LEU A 163 -14.18 -23.00 -19.82
CA LEU A 163 -14.43 -21.72 -20.49
C LEU A 163 -13.99 -20.54 -19.61
N ILE A 164 -14.38 -20.53 -18.33
CA ILE A 164 -14.05 -19.45 -17.40
C ILE A 164 -12.53 -19.38 -17.15
N ARG A 165 -11.92 -20.50 -16.77
CA ARG A 165 -10.50 -20.53 -16.37
C ARG A 165 -9.54 -20.56 -17.56
N LYS A 166 -9.86 -21.28 -18.64
CA LYS A 166 -8.98 -21.43 -19.81
C LYS A 166 -9.34 -20.49 -20.94
N GLY A 167 -10.62 -20.26 -21.21
CA GLY A 167 -11.07 -19.35 -22.27
C GLY A 167 -10.93 -17.88 -21.88
N PHE A 168 -11.53 -17.48 -20.77
CA PHE A 168 -11.52 -16.10 -20.30
C PHE A 168 -10.37 -15.76 -19.35
N LYS A 169 -9.62 -16.77 -18.88
CA LYS A 169 -8.56 -16.64 -17.86
C LYS A 169 -9.05 -15.90 -16.61
N VAL A 170 -10.31 -16.12 -16.26
CA VAL A 170 -10.92 -15.55 -15.07
C VAL A 170 -10.66 -16.49 -13.90
N ALA A 171 -10.06 -15.93 -12.84
CA ALA A 171 -9.89 -16.65 -11.59
C ALA A 171 -11.28 -16.95 -11.00
N ALA A 172 -11.56 -18.23 -10.83
CA ALA A 172 -12.77 -18.74 -10.19
C ALA A 172 -12.38 -20.00 -9.41
N TRP A 173 -12.92 -20.17 -8.21
CA TRP A 173 -12.74 -21.35 -7.37
C TRP A 173 -13.94 -21.56 -6.45
N GLU A 174 -14.08 -22.79 -5.98
CA GLU A 174 -15.05 -23.17 -4.98
C GLU A 174 -14.47 -22.88 -3.58
N ASN A 175 -15.23 -22.21 -2.73
CA ASN A 175 -14.82 -21.96 -1.36
C ASN A 175 -14.95 -23.25 -0.54
N ALA A 176 -13.99 -23.45 0.36
CA ALA A 176 -13.89 -24.63 1.24
C ALA A 176 -13.81 -24.23 2.71
N GLY A 177 -14.10 -25.18 3.60
CA GLY A 177 -14.04 -24.97 5.05
C GLY A 177 -14.91 -23.81 5.52
N THR A 178 -14.36 -22.97 6.40
CA THR A 178 -15.08 -21.82 6.99
C THR A 178 -15.41 -20.71 5.99
N ALA A 179 -14.75 -20.67 4.82
CA ALA A 179 -15.06 -19.71 3.77
C ALA A 179 -16.31 -20.09 2.95
N ARG A 180 -16.77 -21.35 3.03
CA ARG A 180 -17.97 -21.83 2.35
C ARG A 180 -19.21 -21.56 3.20
N MET A 181 -19.75 -20.37 3.09
CA MET A 181 -21.02 -19.99 3.75
C MET A 181 -22.16 -19.90 2.72
N PRO A 182 -23.43 -20.04 3.15
CA PRO A 182 -24.58 -19.83 2.24
C PRO A 182 -24.49 -18.48 1.52
N GLY A 183 -24.49 -18.51 0.18
CA GLY A 183 -24.34 -17.35 -0.68
C GLY A 183 -22.90 -16.89 -0.96
N MET A 184 -21.90 -17.62 -0.44
CA MET A 184 -20.47 -17.43 -0.66
C MET A 184 -19.78 -18.76 -1.01
N GLU A 185 -20.46 -19.65 -1.71
CA GLU A 185 -19.95 -20.98 -2.05
C GLU A 185 -18.84 -20.96 -3.11
N PHE A 186 -18.82 -19.91 -3.93
CA PHE A 186 -17.81 -19.70 -4.96
C PHE A 186 -17.23 -18.30 -4.86
N ALA A 187 -15.97 -18.16 -5.22
CA ALA A 187 -15.33 -16.88 -5.41
C ALA A 187 -14.79 -16.78 -6.83
N HIS A 188 -14.97 -15.60 -7.44
CA HIS A 188 -14.49 -15.30 -8.77
C HIS A 188 -14.14 -13.81 -8.90
N SER A 189 -13.39 -13.48 -9.95
CA SER A 189 -13.11 -12.08 -10.30
C SER A 189 -14.37 -11.37 -10.80
N ASN A 190 -14.54 -10.09 -10.42
CA ASN A 190 -15.68 -9.24 -10.83
C ASN A 190 -15.51 -8.62 -12.23
N HIS A 191 -14.64 -9.19 -13.07
CA HIS A 191 -14.26 -8.54 -14.31
C HIS A 191 -15.25 -8.85 -15.44
N LEU A 192 -15.67 -7.80 -16.14
CA LEU A 192 -16.40 -7.84 -17.39
C LEU A 192 -15.42 -7.99 -18.54
N ILE A 193 -15.68 -8.94 -19.44
CA ILE A 193 -14.84 -9.20 -20.62
C ILE A 193 -15.55 -8.68 -21.85
N HIS A 194 -14.98 -7.67 -22.52
CA HIS A 194 -15.46 -7.17 -23.80
C HIS A 194 -14.86 -8.00 -24.94
N VAL A 195 -15.72 -8.58 -25.76
CA VAL A 195 -15.38 -9.44 -26.89
C VAL A 195 -15.90 -8.81 -28.19
N SER A 196 -15.08 -8.85 -29.25
CA SER A 196 -15.41 -8.33 -30.57
C SER A 196 -16.47 -9.17 -31.27
N LYS A 197 -17.03 -8.63 -32.35
CA LYS A 197 -17.94 -9.35 -33.26
C LYS A 197 -17.31 -10.61 -33.91
N ASP A 198 -15.98 -10.68 -33.91
CA ASP A 198 -15.20 -11.76 -34.49
C ASP A 198 -14.78 -12.80 -33.42
N GLY A 199 -15.19 -12.60 -32.16
CA GLY A 199 -14.90 -13.51 -31.04
C GLY A 199 -13.55 -13.26 -30.37
N GLU A 200 -12.94 -12.11 -30.61
CA GLU A 200 -11.65 -11.72 -30.02
C GLU A 200 -11.84 -10.96 -28.71
N ILE A 201 -11.03 -11.25 -27.70
CA ILE A 201 -11.09 -10.51 -26.43
C ILE A 201 -10.45 -9.13 -26.63
N LEU A 202 -11.25 -8.08 -26.53
CA LEU A 202 -10.81 -6.69 -26.71
C LEU A 202 -10.35 -6.05 -25.40
N GLY A 203 -10.98 -6.40 -24.28
CA GLY A 203 -10.49 -5.94 -23.00
C GLY A 203 -11.26 -6.41 -21.76
N ARG A 204 -10.68 -6.14 -20.60
CA ARG A 204 -11.14 -6.60 -19.29
C ARG A 204 -11.32 -5.41 -18.36
N TYR A 205 -12.48 -5.30 -17.70
CA TYR A 205 -12.88 -4.15 -16.88
C TYR A 205 -13.41 -4.63 -15.52
N ASP A 206 -13.03 -4.02 -14.41
CA ASP A 206 -13.57 -4.37 -13.10
C ASP A 206 -14.93 -3.70 -12.85
N SER A 207 -15.99 -4.49 -12.71
CA SER A 207 -17.34 -3.96 -12.44
C SER A 207 -17.45 -3.27 -11.08
N ALA A 208 -16.54 -3.52 -10.14
CA ALA A 208 -16.50 -2.81 -8.86
C ALA A 208 -15.99 -1.36 -9.00
N VAL A 209 -15.32 -1.02 -10.09
CA VAL A 209 -14.69 0.29 -10.31
C VAL A 209 -15.49 1.12 -11.32
N ASP A 210 -16.22 2.12 -10.85
CA ASP A 210 -17.15 2.88 -11.69
C ASP A 210 -16.48 3.60 -12.88
N SER A 211 -15.25 4.08 -12.71
CA SER A 211 -14.50 4.70 -13.81
C SER A 211 -14.17 3.73 -14.95
N GLU A 212 -14.04 2.43 -14.65
CA GLU A 212 -13.79 1.40 -15.67
C GLU A 212 -15.07 1.09 -16.46
N LEU A 213 -16.25 1.10 -15.80
CA LEU A 213 -17.54 1.00 -16.50
C LEU A 213 -17.82 2.20 -17.39
N VAL A 214 -17.49 3.41 -16.95
CA VAL A 214 -17.54 4.61 -17.80
C VAL A 214 -16.65 4.44 -19.02
N THR A 215 -15.46 3.85 -18.85
CA THR A 215 -14.55 3.57 -19.97
C THR A 215 -15.14 2.53 -20.92
N LEU A 216 -15.62 1.39 -20.40
CA LEU A 216 -16.28 0.35 -21.20
C LEU A 216 -17.45 0.92 -22.01
N LYS A 217 -18.30 1.76 -21.40
CA LYS A 217 -19.39 2.43 -22.10
C LYS A 217 -18.90 3.26 -23.29
N ARG A 218 -17.85 4.06 -23.10
CA ARG A 218 -17.27 4.86 -24.18
C ARG A 218 -16.70 3.99 -25.29
N VAL A 219 -16.09 2.85 -24.94
CA VAL A 219 -15.60 1.85 -25.90
C VAL A 219 -16.76 1.24 -26.68
N LEU A 220 -17.83 0.81 -26.01
CA LEU A 220 -19.02 0.23 -26.65
C LEU A 220 -19.70 1.22 -27.61
N LYS A 221 -19.77 2.51 -27.23
CA LYS A 221 -20.28 3.59 -28.09
C LYS A 221 -19.32 3.99 -29.23
N GLY A 222 -18.17 3.34 -29.37
CA GLY A 222 -17.16 3.65 -30.38
C GLY A 222 -16.49 5.02 -30.20
N GLN A 223 -16.61 5.64 -29.03
CA GLN A 223 -16.06 6.98 -28.76
C GLN A 223 -14.54 6.94 -28.53
N ILE A 224 -14.04 5.81 -28.03
CA ILE A 224 -12.62 5.54 -27.79
C ILE A 224 -12.32 4.09 -28.17
N THR A 225 -11.10 3.82 -28.60
CA THR A 225 -10.57 2.46 -28.70
C THR A 225 -10.27 1.92 -27.31
N THR A 226 -10.34 0.59 -27.11
CA THR A 226 -9.98 -0.03 -25.83
C THR A 226 -8.59 0.42 -25.38
N PRO A 227 -8.44 1.11 -24.24
CA PRO A 227 -7.11 1.55 -23.78
C PRO A 227 -6.20 0.37 -23.48
N LEU A 228 -4.89 0.53 -23.70
CA LEU A 228 -3.88 -0.53 -23.54
C LEU A 228 -3.92 -1.20 -22.15
N LYS A 229 -4.25 -0.44 -21.09
CA LYS A 229 -4.43 -0.97 -19.72
C LYS A 229 -5.48 -2.10 -19.65
N PHE A 230 -6.54 -2.00 -20.45
CA PHE A 230 -7.64 -2.97 -20.46
C PHE A 230 -7.48 -4.01 -21.55
N GLN A 231 -6.68 -3.72 -22.57
CA GLN A 231 -6.36 -4.69 -23.62
C GLN A 231 -5.63 -5.86 -23.00
N PRO A 232 -5.87 -7.06 -23.53
CA PRO A 232 -5.29 -8.22 -22.91
C PRO A 232 -3.85 -8.40 -23.44
N ALA A 233 -2.94 -8.85 -22.59
CA ALA A 233 -1.50 -8.74 -22.82
C ALA A 233 -0.94 -9.75 -23.85
N THR A 234 -1.13 -9.53 -25.16
CA THR A 234 -0.56 -10.40 -26.20
C THR A 234 0.93 -10.62 -25.99
N LEU A 235 1.50 -11.75 -26.44
CA LEU A 235 2.95 -12.00 -26.40
C LEU A 235 3.76 -10.84 -26.99
N ASP A 236 3.25 -10.22 -28.05
CA ASP A 236 3.84 -9.04 -28.67
C ASP A 236 3.65 -7.77 -27.84
N ALA A 237 2.50 -7.57 -27.20
CA ALA A 237 2.30 -6.47 -26.26
C ALA A 237 3.15 -6.65 -25.00
N LEU A 238 3.39 -7.89 -24.55
CA LEU A 238 4.28 -8.22 -23.44
C LEU A 238 5.74 -8.06 -23.86
N ALA A 239 6.12 -8.37 -25.10
CA ALA A 239 7.45 -8.15 -25.65
C ALA A 239 7.72 -6.66 -25.87
N GLN A 240 6.75 -5.89 -26.37
CA GLN A 240 6.84 -4.43 -26.50
C GLN A 240 6.77 -3.74 -25.13
N PHE A 241 5.96 -4.23 -24.20
CA PHE A 241 5.93 -3.76 -22.81
C PHE A 241 7.25 -4.09 -22.12
N LYS A 242 7.78 -5.31 -22.25
CA LYS A 242 9.10 -5.70 -21.74
C LYS A 242 10.24 -4.96 -22.43
N ALA A 243 10.15 -4.67 -23.72
CA ALA A 243 11.15 -3.88 -24.44
C ALA A 243 11.13 -2.43 -23.98
N ARG A 244 9.95 -1.80 -23.87
CA ARG A 244 9.80 -0.46 -23.28
C ARG A 244 10.15 -0.42 -21.80
N GLN A 245 9.84 -1.49 -21.07
CA GLN A 245 10.18 -1.63 -19.66
C GLN A 245 11.67 -1.90 -19.49
N ALA A 246 12.32 -2.64 -20.38
CA ALA A 246 13.77 -2.88 -20.41
C ALA A 246 14.55 -1.63 -20.82
N GLU A 247 14.02 -0.87 -21.78
CA GLU A 247 14.50 0.47 -22.14
C GLU A 247 14.27 1.47 -20.99
N ALA A 248 13.26 1.23 -20.13
CA ALA A 248 13.03 1.91 -18.86
C ALA A 248 13.64 1.22 -17.62
N ALA A 249 14.37 0.11 -17.76
CA ALA A 249 14.88 -0.74 -16.66
C ALA A 249 16.36 -0.52 -16.35
N ILE A 250 16.86 0.69 -16.58
CA ILE A 250 17.66 1.28 -15.50
C ILE A 250 16.61 2.03 -14.69
N PRO A 251 16.11 1.50 -13.55
CA PRO A 251 15.22 2.29 -12.72
C PRO A 251 15.98 3.56 -12.35
N ALA A 252 15.60 4.69 -12.93
CA ALA A 252 15.99 5.97 -12.40
C ALA A 252 15.56 5.93 -10.93
N ASP A 253 16.52 6.12 -10.03
CA ASP A 253 16.24 6.19 -8.60
C ASP A 253 15.06 7.17 -8.47
N PRO A 254 13.96 6.87 -7.76
CA PRO A 254 12.89 7.85 -7.56
C PRO A 254 13.44 9.21 -7.08
N LEU A 255 14.59 9.20 -6.39
CA LEU A 255 15.32 10.39 -6.00
C LEU A 255 15.91 11.17 -7.19
N ASP A 256 16.17 10.55 -8.34
CA ASP A 256 16.64 11.22 -9.56
C ASP A 256 15.66 12.28 -10.05
N LYS A 257 14.36 12.06 -9.86
CA LYS A 257 13.28 13.00 -10.19
C LYS A 257 13.26 14.22 -9.28
N LEU A 258 13.95 14.18 -8.14
CA LEU A 258 14.00 15.33 -7.23
C LEU A 258 14.81 16.47 -7.86
N PRO A 259 14.34 17.72 -7.74
CA PRO A 259 15.16 18.86 -8.11
C PRO A 259 16.42 18.94 -7.22
N GLY A 260 17.50 19.53 -7.74
CA GLY A 260 18.81 19.56 -7.05
C GLY A 260 18.79 20.21 -5.66
N TRP A 261 17.86 21.14 -5.40
CA TRP A 261 17.66 21.69 -4.05
C TRP A 261 17.11 20.62 -3.08
N ALA A 262 16.16 19.80 -3.52
CA ALA A 262 15.53 18.77 -2.68
C ALA A 262 16.51 17.62 -2.38
N LYS A 263 17.35 17.23 -3.36
CA LYS A 263 18.42 16.22 -3.18
C LYS A 263 19.40 16.57 -2.05
N ARG A 264 19.60 17.87 -1.76
CA ARG A 264 20.53 18.34 -0.72
C ARG A 264 19.91 18.38 0.68
N LEU A 265 18.58 18.43 0.79
CA LEU A 265 17.89 18.61 2.06
C LEU A 265 18.16 17.50 3.10
N PRO A 266 18.30 16.21 2.75
CA PRO A 266 18.67 15.18 3.73
C PRO A 266 20.01 15.45 4.41
N ALA A 267 21.03 15.84 3.64
CA ALA A 267 22.34 16.19 4.17
C ALA A 267 22.30 17.49 4.99
N THR A 268 21.54 18.49 4.52
CA THR A 268 21.28 19.73 5.29
C THR A 268 20.61 19.42 6.64
N ASN A 269 19.61 18.54 6.64
CA ASN A 269 18.90 18.10 7.84
C ASN A 269 19.82 17.38 8.83
N ALA A 270 20.69 16.50 8.33
CA ALA A 270 21.72 15.87 9.16
C ALA A 270 22.67 16.89 9.78
N ALA A 271 23.15 17.87 8.99
CA ALA A 271 24.02 18.94 9.47
C ALA A 271 23.34 19.83 10.53
N LEU A 272 22.06 20.18 10.33
CA LEU A 272 21.28 20.95 11.31
C LEU A 272 21.09 20.17 12.61
N ASN A 273 20.83 18.86 12.57
CA ASN A 273 20.79 18.00 13.75
C ASN A 273 22.16 17.87 14.43
N SER A 274 23.26 17.79 13.67
CA SER A 274 24.61 17.82 14.24
C SER A 274 24.87 19.15 14.96
N LEU A 275 24.51 20.27 14.36
CA LEU A 275 24.64 21.60 14.97
C LEU A 275 23.76 21.72 16.22
N ALA A 276 22.50 21.28 16.17
CA ALA A 276 21.62 21.28 17.34
C ALA A 276 22.20 20.42 18.48
N THR A 277 22.76 19.25 18.16
CA THR A 277 23.44 18.39 19.14
C THR A 277 24.59 19.13 19.83
N LEU A 278 25.45 19.80 19.06
CA LEU A 278 26.58 20.56 19.60
C LEU A 278 26.12 21.73 20.47
N LEU A 279 25.10 22.47 20.04
CA LEU A 279 24.52 23.58 20.82
C LEU A 279 23.86 23.09 22.11
N LEU A 280 23.16 21.95 22.09
CA LEU A 280 22.57 21.34 23.27
C LEU A 280 23.64 20.93 24.27
N LEU A 281 24.71 20.27 23.82
CA LEU A 281 25.84 19.89 24.66
C LEU A 281 26.57 21.14 25.21
N ALA A 282 26.84 22.14 24.38
CA ALA A 282 27.46 23.39 24.81
C ALA A 282 26.61 24.12 25.85
N GLY A 283 25.29 24.17 25.66
CA GLY A 283 24.37 24.73 26.64
C GLY A 283 24.32 23.94 27.95
N PHE A 284 24.43 22.61 27.89
CA PHE A 284 24.54 21.76 29.08
C PHE A 284 25.82 22.03 29.86
N PHE A 285 26.96 22.11 29.18
CA PHE A 285 28.23 22.44 29.84
C PHE A 285 28.23 23.89 30.38
N ALA A 286 27.65 24.84 29.65
CA ALA A 286 27.53 26.23 30.10
C ALA A 286 26.72 26.34 31.40
N ILE A 287 25.59 25.64 31.54
CA ILE A 287 24.81 25.69 32.78
C ILE A 287 25.52 24.97 33.93
N LYS A 288 26.28 23.91 33.65
CA LYS A 288 27.13 23.24 34.65
C LYS A 288 28.27 24.14 35.13
N ALA A 289 28.77 25.02 34.27
CA ALA A 289 29.76 26.04 34.61
C ALA A 289 29.13 27.30 35.26
N GLY A 290 27.82 27.33 35.51
CA GLY A 290 27.12 28.50 36.05
C GLY A 290 26.94 29.65 35.05
N ALA A 291 27.33 29.48 33.79
CA ALA A 291 27.24 30.50 32.74
C ALA A 291 25.82 30.57 32.15
N VAL A 292 24.86 31.05 32.94
CA VAL A 292 23.42 31.08 32.59
C VAL A 292 23.14 31.84 31.29
N GLY A 293 23.82 32.98 31.06
CA GLY A 293 23.64 33.77 29.84
C GLY A 293 24.14 33.05 28.58
N LEU A 294 25.22 32.28 28.68
CA LEU A 294 25.69 31.44 27.58
C LEU A 294 24.72 30.27 27.35
N HIS A 295 24.27 29.60 28.41
CA HIS A 295 23.25 28.55 28.32
C HIS A 295 22.00 29.04 27.59
N LYS A 296 21.42 30.19 27.99
CA LYS A 296 20.25 30.79 27.34
C LYS A 296 20.47 30.98 25.84
N ARG A 297 21.59 31.59 25.44
CA ARG A 297 21.93 31.80 24.02
C ARG A 297 22.01 30.47 23.26
N MET A 298 22.71 29.47 23.80
CA MET A 298 22.83 28.17 23.14
C MET A 298 21.48 27.44 22.99
N MET A 299 20.61 27.48 24.00
CA MET A 299 19.29 26.83 23.94
C MET A 299 18.36 27.52 22.94
N LEU A 300 18.36 28.85 22.89
CA LEU A 300 17.55 29.60 21.92
C LEU A 300 18.06 29.39 20.49
N THR A 301 19.38 29.39 20.28
CA THR A 301 19.97 29.06 18.97
C THR A 301 19.65 27.62 18.57
N ALA A 302 19.74 26.64 19.49
CA ALA A 302 19.38 25.26 19.21
C ALA A 302 17.90 25.14 18.79
N PHE A 303 16.99 25.84 19.48
CA PHE A 303 15.58 25.88 19.13
C PHE A 303 15.34 26.44 17.73
N PHE A 304 16.00 27.55 17.39
CA PHE A 304 15.91 28.16 16.06
C PHE A 304 16.45 27.22 14.97
N VAL A 305 17.60 26.57 15.21
CA VAL A 305 18.15 25.55 14.30
C VAL A 305 17.18 24.38 14.12
N SER A 306 16.51 23.92 15.18
CA SER A 306 15.48 22.87 15.11
C SER A 306 14.24 23.30 14.33
N ILE A 307 13.85 24.57 14.35
CA ILE A 307 12.77 25.09 13.49
C ILE A 307 13.18 25.03 12.02
N ILE A 308 14.39 25.48 11.67
CA ILE A 308 14.91 25.40 10.30
C ILE A 308 14.97 23.94 9.84
N PHE A 309 15.46 23.04 10.71
CA PHE A 309 15.46 21.60 10.44
C PHE A 309 14.06 21.08 10.13
N LEU A 310 13.05 21.41 10.94
CA LEU A 310 11.69 20.93 10.72
C LEU A 310 11.12 21.43 9.39
N VAL A 311 11.36 22.70 9.04
CA VAL A 311 10.95 23.27 7.74
C VAL A 311 11.63 22.52 6.59
N CYS A 312 12.95 22.32 6.66
CA CYS A 312 13.70 21.56 5.64
C CYS A 312 13.22 20.10 5.54
N TYR A 313 12.94 19.44 6.66
CA TYR A 313 12.41 18.08 6.73
C TYR A 313 11.04 17.95 6.06
N LEU A 314 10.09 18.81 6.41
CA LEU A 314 8.75 18.79 5.81
C LEU A 314 8.81 19.12 4.31
N THR A 315 9.66 20.07 3.92
CA THR A 315 9.86 20.43 2.51
C THR A 315 10.42 19.26 1.69
N TYR A 316 11.37 18.50 2.26
CA TYR A 316 11.90 17.30 1.62
C TYR A 316 10.83 16.21 1.44
N HIS A 317 10.03 15.94 2.48
CA HIS A 317 8.96 14.94 2.38
C HIS A 317 7.83 15.36 1.43
N TYR A 318 7.52 16.66 1.36
CA TYR A 318 6.64 17.21 0.33
C TYR A 318 7.22 16.97 -1.08
N ALA A 319 8.50 17.29 -1.29
CA ALA A 319 9.17 17.07 -2.58
C ALA A 319 9.21 15.58 -2.98
N LEU A 320 9.44 14.67 -2.04
CA LEU A 320 9.37 13.23 -2.29
C LEU A 320 7.99 12.79 -2.78
N HIS A 321 6.93 13.31 -2.16
CA HIS A 321 5.57 12.97 -2.55
C HIS A 321 5.23 13.55 -3.94
N GLU A 322 5.55 14.83 -4.15
CA GLU A 322 5.18 15.56 -5.37
C GLU A 322 5.96 15.11 -6.61
N TYR A 323 7.30 15.03 -6.51
CA TYR A 323 8.15 14.77 -7.67
C TYR A 323 8.45 13.28 -7.87
N ALA A 324 8.47 12.50 -6.79
CA ALA A 324 8.88 11.09 -6.83
C ALA A 324 7.76 10.10 -6.52
N GLY A 325 6.58 10.55 -6.08
CA GLY A 325 5.43 9.69 -5.77
C GLY A 325 5.65 8.76 -4.57
N ILE A 326 6.67 9.02 -3.75
CA ILE A 326 7.05 8.19 -2.59
C ILE A 326 6.99 9.01 -1.31
N ARG A 327 6.71 8.37 -0.17
CA ARG A 327 6.61 9.05 1.14
C ARG A 327 7.92 9.10 1.93
N GLY A 328 8.89 8.29 1.53
CA GLY A 328 10.19 8.17 2.18
C GLY A 328 11.10 7.23 1.39
N LYS A 329 12.42 7.38 1.57
CA LYS A 329 13.41 6.44 1.01
C LYS A 329 13.38 5.14 1.83
N PRO A 330 13.19 3.97 1.21
CA PRO A 330 13.25 2.70 1.92
C PRO A 330 14.68 2.42 2.38
N PHE A 331 14.82 1.81 3.56
CA PHE A 331 16.12 1.36 4.04
C PHE A 331 16.58 0.12 3.23
N PRO A 332 17.76 0.16 2.56
CA PRO A 332 18.20 -0.92 1.68
C PRO A 332 18.74 -2.15 2.43
N GLY A 333 19.16 -1.99 3.68
CA GLY A 333 19.75 -3.07 4.46
C GLY A 333 18.77 -4.19 4.85
N THR A 334 19.31 -5.39 5.07
CA THR A 334 18.55 -6.61 5.41
C THR A 334 18.93 -7.15 6.80
N GLY A 335 18.19 -8.16 7.28
CA GLY A 335 18.51 -8.87 8.54
C GLY A 335 18.56 -7.98 9.79
N THR A 336 19.53 -8.23 10.67
CA THR A 336 19.71 -7.53 11.95
C THR A 336 19.85 -6.02 11.77
N LEU A 337 20.52 -5.56 10.70
CA LEU A 337 20.73 -4.15 10.44
C LEU A 337 19.40 -3.41 10.21
N LYS A 338 18.46 -4.05 9.52
CA LYS A 338 17.11 -3.55 9.29
C LYS A 338 16.34 -3.41 10.61
N THR A 339 16.44 -4.40 11.50
CA THR A 339 15.80 -4.36 12.83
C THR A 339 16.35 -3.22 13.68
N VAL A 340 17.67 -3.03 13.70
CA VAL A 340 18.31 -1.92 14.44
C VAL A 340 17.85 -0.58 13.87
N TYR A 341 17.83 -0.42 12.55
CA TYR A 341 17.37 0.80 11.88
C TYR A 341 15.93 1.16 12.29
N TYR A 342 14.98 0.23 12.16
CA TYR A 342 13.58 0.52 12.48
C TYR A 342 13.36 0.75 13.98
N THR A 343 14.11 0.07 14.85
CA THR A 343 14.04 0.33 16.30
C THR A 343 14.44 1.77 16.62
N ILE A 344 15.54 2.26 16.04
CA ILE A 344 15.99 3.65 16.21
C ILE A 344 15.01 4.61 15.53
N LEU A 345 14.54 4.31 14.32
CA LEU A 345 13.64 5.18 13.56
C LEU A 345 12.29 5.37 14.29
N ILE A 346 11.66 4.28 14.72
CA ILE A 346 10.35 4.34 15.39
C ILE A 346 10.44 5.14 16.68
N SER A 347 11.43 4.83 17.52
CA SER A 347 11.64 5.56 18.79
C SER A 347 11.99 7.03 18.55
N HIS A 348 12.83 7.34 17.55
CA HIS A 348 13.14 8.71 17.15
C HIS A 348 11.88 9.48 16.74
N VAL A 349 11.06 8.94 15.84
CA VAL A 349 9.87 9.64 15.33
C VAL A 349 8.87 9.95 16.45
N ILE A 350 8.60 8.97 17.32
CA ILE A 350 7.68 9.14 18.46
C ILE A 350 8.20 10.24 19.40
N LEU A 351 9.48 10.20 19.76
CA LEU A 351 10.07 11.19 20.66
C LEU A 351 10.19 12.58 19.99
N ALA A 352 10.55 12.64 18.71
CA ALA A 352 10.68 13.87 17.94
C ALA A 352 9.36 14.65 17.90
N ALA A 353 8.22 13.97 17.75
CA ALA A 353 6.90 14.59 17.76
C ALA A 353 6.61 15.36 19.07
N THR A 354 7.23 14.98 20.18
CA THR A 354 7.05 15.65 21.48
C THR A 354 7.94 16.89 21.65
N VAL A 355 9.08 16.96 20.94
CA VAL A 355 10.12 17.98 21.15
C VAL A 355 9.60 19.41 20.95
N PRO A 356 8.81 19.76 19.91
CA PRO A 356 8.33 21.12 19.73
C PRO A 356 7.54 21.64 20.94
N VAL A 357 6.67 20.79 21.50
CA VAL A 357 5.85 21.14 22.67
C VAL A 357 6.73 21.28 23.91
N LEU A 358 7.59 20.30 24.18
CA LEU A 358 8.47 20.28 25.36
C LEU A 358 9.49 21.44 25.35
N ALA A 359 10.06 21.75 24.18
CA ALA A 359 11.01 22.85 24.01
C ALA A 359 10.34 24.20 24.28
N ILE A 360 9.14 24.45 23.72
CA ILE A 360 8.39 25.69 23.96
C ILE A 360 8.08 25.87 25.46
N ILE A 361 7.57 24.82 26.12
CA ILE A 361 7.26 24.87 27.56
C ILE A 361 8.53 25.16 28.36
N THR A 362 9.63 24.46 28.07
CA THR A 362 10.89 24.60 28.81
C THR A 362 11.50 26.00 28.63
N ILE A 363 11.52 26.51 27.40
CA ILE A 363 12.06 27.84 27.05
C ILE A 363 11.20 28.94 27.67
N ARG A 364 9.87 28.88 27.54
CA ARG A 364 8.96 29.86 28.16
C ARG A 364 9.17 29.94 29.67
N ASN A 365 9.30 28.81 30.34
CA ASN A 365 9.61 28.78 31.77
C ASN A 365 11.01 29.32 32.07
N GLY A 366 12.01 29.05 31.22
CA GLY A 366 13.36 29.58 31.37
C GLY A 366 13.43 31.11 31.23
N LEU A 367 12.71 31.68 30.27
CA LEU A 367 12.62 33.13 30.07
C LEU A 367 11.92 33.83 31.24
N ARG A 368 10.91 33.19 31.85
CA ARG A 368 10.26 33.68 33.07
C ARG A 368 11.16 33.58 34.31
N ALA A 369 11.98 32.54 34.38
CA ALA A 369 12.90 32.31 35.49
C ALA A 369 14.12 33.24 35.47
N TYR A 370 14.48 33.76 34.30
CA TYR A 370 15.61 34.69 34.09
C TYR A 370 15.24 35.85 33.15
N PRO A 371 14.36 36.78 33.60
CA PRO A 371 14.00 37.95 32.81
C PRO A 371 15.18 38.91 32.68
N GLU A 372 15.24 39.67 31.60
CA GLU A 372 16.26 40.70 31.40
C GLU A 372 15.86 41.99 32.15
N GLY A 373 16.84 42.70 32.70
CA GLY A 373 16.65 44.03 33.30
C GLY A 373 16.19 44.08 34.77
N LEU A 374 16.06 42.94 35.46
CA LEU A 374 15.71 42.91 36.90
C LEU A 374 16.92 43.13 37.81
N ALA A 375 16.69 43.82 38.94
CA ALA A 375 17.69 43.98 39.98
C ALA A 375 17.98 42.64 40.69
N PRO A 376 19.20 42.41 41.23
CA PRO A 376 19.56 41.16 41.91
C PRO A 376 18.60 40.74 43.02
N GLN A 377 18.02 41.68 43.79
CA GLN A 377 17.06 41.36 44.85
C GLN A 377 15.77 40.75 44.27
N GLN A 378 15.25 41.30 43.18
CA GLN A 378 14.03 40.80 42.53
C GLN A 378 14.28 39.43 41.88
N LEU A 379 15.48 39.21 41.35
CA LEU A 379 15.86 37.91 40.81
C LEU A 379 15.90 36.81 41.89
N ALA A 380 16.22 37.17 43.14
CA ALA A 380 16.25 36.24 44.26
C ALA A 380 14.85 35.64 44.53
N GLU A 381 13.78 36.38 44.29
CA GLU A 381 12.38 35.96 44.53
C GLU A 381 11.89 34.89 43.54
N LEU A 382 12.47 34.80 42.34
CA LEU A 382 12.06 33.88 41.26
C LEU A 382 12.47 32.40 41.46
N VAL A 383 12.49 31.92 42.70
CA VAL A 383 12.90 30.55 43.05
C VAL A 383 11.95 29.51 42.46
N ALA A 384 10.64 29.78 42.47
CA ALA A 384 9.60 28.87 42.00
C ALA A 384 9.66 28.66 40.48
N GLU A 385 9.90 29.73 39.73
CA GLU A 385 10.05 29.75 38.28
C GLU A 385 11.29 28.96 37.88
N ARG A 386 12.42 29.15 38.58
CA ARG A 386 13.64 28.36 38.37
C ARG A 386 13.41 26.87 38.60
N LYS A 387 12.72 26.49 39.69
CA LYS A 387 12.37 25.09 39.97
C LYS A 387 11.48 24.52 38.86
N THR A 388 10.53 25.31 38.36
CA THR A 388 9.63 24.91 37.27
C THR A 388 10.41 24.67 35.97
N HIS A 389 11.25 25.61 35.54
CA HIS A 389 12.11 25.43 34.37
C HIS A 389 12.99 24.19 34.50
N HIS A 390 13.62 23.98 35.66
CA HIS A 390 14.48 22.83 35.92
C HIS A 390 13.72 21.49 35.83
N ARG A 391 12.50 21.41 36.34
CA ARG A 391 11.65 20.21 36.26
C ARG A 391 11.39 19.82 34.80
N TRP A 392 11.04 20.79 33.96
CA TRP A 392 10.81 20.55 32.53
C TRP A 392 12.11 20.24 31.78
N ALA A 393 13.20 20.95 32.09
CA ALA A 393 14.51 20.73 31.48
C ALA A 393 15.02 19.30 31.68
N LYS A 394 14.77 18.69 32.85
CA LYS A 394 15.15 17.28 33.14
C LYS A 394 14.50 16.26 32.21
N VAL A 395 13.34 16.58 31.65
CA VAL A 395 12.63 15.71 30.70
C VAL A 395 12.97 16.10 29.26
N THR A 396 12.91 17.40 28.95
CA THR A 396 13.09 17.93 27.61
C THR A 396 14.51 17.72 27.09
N PHE A 397 15.54 17.98 27.91
CA PHE A 397 16.93 17.88 27.49
C PHE A 397 17.33 16.49 26.98
N PRO A 398 17.12 15.39 27.74
CA PRO A 398 17.53 14.06 27.27
C PRO A 398 16.75 13.62 26.01
N ILE A 399 15.47 13.95 25.90
CA ILE A 399 14.65 13.63 24.71
C ILE A 399 15.16 14.42 23.50
N TRP A 400 15.37 15.73 23.65
CA TRP A 400 15.83 16.58 22.55
C TRP A 400 17.23 16.18 22.08
N LEU A 401 18.15 15.90 23.02
CA LEU A 401 19.49 15.43 22.69
C LEU A 401 19.44 14.06 21.99
N TYR A 402 18.61 13.12 22.48
CA TYR A 402 18.43 11.81 21.87
C TYR A 402 17.97 11.92 20.42
N VAL A 403 16.89 12.69 20.17
CA VAL A 403 16.34 12.88 18.82
C VAL A 403 17.37 13.56 17.91
N SER A 404 18.07 14.58 18.38
CA SER A 404 19.10 15.29 17.62
C SER A 404 20.26 14.36 17.20
N VAL A 405 20.73 13.48 18.09
CA VAL A 405 21.79 12.49 17.79
C VAL A 405 21.28 11.40 16.85
N THR A 406 20.13 10.81 17.17
CA THR A 406 19.57 9.69 16.39
C THR A 406 19.16 10.12 14.98
N GLY A 407 18.78 11.38 14.76
CA GLY A 407 18.53 11.91 13.42
C GLY A 407 19.75 11.83 12.51
N VAL A 408 20.95 12.08 13.03
CA VAL A 408 22.21 11.94 12.29
C VAL A 408 22.53 10.47 12.03
N ILE A 409 22.30 9.61 13.01
CA ILE A 409 22.51 8.16 12.87
C ILE A 409 21.58 7.58 11.79
N ILE A 410 20.29 7.94 11.82
CA ILE A 410 19.30 7.50 10.82
C ILE A 410 19.73 7.95 9.42
N TYR A 411 20.16 9.21 9.26
CA TYR A 411 20.69 9.69 7.99
C TYR A 411 21.89 8.87 7.53
N TRP A 412 22.87 8.65 8.41
CA TRP A 412 24.06 7.88 8.05
C TRP A 412 23.71 6.45 7.65
N MET A 413 22.85 5.78 8.42
CA MET A 413 22.37 4.44 8.07
C MET A 413 21.64 4.44 6.72
N LEU A 414 20.78 5.42 6.45
CA LEU A 414 19.94 5.42 5.25
C LEU A 414 20.68 5.81 3.95
N TYR A 415 21.81 6.52 4.05
CA TYR A 415 22.55 7.05 2.89
C TYR A 415 23.97 6.51 2.73
N HIS A 416 24.54 5.87 3.75
CA HIS A 416 25.94 5.40 3.73
C HIS A 416 26.14 3.94 4.13
N LEU A 417 25.08 3.24 4.57
CA LEU A 417 25.04 1.77 4.70
C LEU A 417 24.15 1.18 3.61
#